data_AF-A0A2S7K2M8-F1
#
_entry.id   AF-A0A2S7K2M8-F1
#
_cell.length_a   1.000
_cell.length_b   1.000
_cell.length_c   1.000
_cell.angle_alpha   90.00
_cell.angle_beta   90.00
_cell.angle_gamma   90.00
#
_symmetry.space_group_name_H-M   'P 1'
#
loop_
_entity.id
_entity.type
_entity.pdbx_description
1 polymer ?
#
loop_
_entity_poly.entity_id
_entity_poly.type
_entity_poly.pdbx_seq_one_letter_code
_entity_poly.pdbx_strand_id
1 'polypeptide(L)'
;MIRSLFAVIAAVIAGFALAKMVESAGASATGLAPGSAGYGAILLLGWFLGAFLAALVAVLFGRKWAPLGALSAAAIFLGAVITLFSYPLSWLLWPGTAVATALGGYGAVKLTGAKAQHPAMRRKDGLFDG
;
A
#
# COMPACT_ATOMS: atom_id res chain seq x y z
N MET A 1 11.98 -14.95 8.66
CA MET A 1 11.58 -14.88 7.23
C MET A 1 10.11 -15.24 7.02
N ILE A 2 9.59 -16.35 7.57
CA ILE A 2 8.17 -16.71 7.44
C ILE A 2 7.21 -15.64 8.01
N ARG A 3 7.51 -15.09 9.20
CA ARG A 3 6.67 -14.06 9.84
C ARG A 3 6.58 -12.75 9.05
N SER A 4 7.69 -12.34 8.42
CA SER A 4 7.71 -11.14 7.57
C SER A 4 6.96 -11.37 6.25
N LEU A 5 6.95 -12.60 5.72
CA LEU A 5 6.15 -12.94 4.55
C LEU A 5 4.65 -12.88 4.86
N PHE A 6 4.20 -13.50 5.96
CA PHE A 6 2.80 -13.44 6.39
C PHE A 6 2.34 -12.00 6.66
N ALA A 7 3.20 -11.18 7.26
CA ALA A 7 2.92 -9.77 7.47
C ALA A 7 2.66 -9.02 6.15
N VAL A 8 3.48 -9.26 5.12
CA VAL A 8 3.29 -8.64 3.80
C VAL A 8 2.01 -9.15 3.14
N ILE A 9 1.74 -10.45 3.17
CA ILE A 9 0.51 -11.02 2.58
C ILE A 9 -0.72 -10.43 3.26
N ALA A 10 -0.79 -10.44 4.59
CA ALA A 10 -1.91 -9.87 5.34
C ALA A 10 -2.07 -8.37 5.07
N ALA A 11 -0.96 -7.63 5.01
CA ALA A 11 -0.96 -6.20 4.70
C ALA A 11 -1.50 -5.91 3.29
N VAL A 12 -1.07 -6.69 2.30
CA VAL A 12 -1.52 -6.54 0.91
C VAL A 12 -3.00 -6.88 0.78
N ILE A 13 -3.47 -7.96 1.42
CA ILE A 13 -4.90 -8.31 1.45
C ILE A 13 -5.72 -7.17 2.08
N ALA A 14 -5.28 -6.64 3.23
CA ALA A 14 -5.95 -5.53 3.89
C ALA A 14 -5.98 -4.26 3.03
N GLY A 15 -4.86 -3.94 2.36
CA GLY A 15 -4.76 -2.81 1.44
C GLY A 15 -5.69 -2.95 0.24
N PHE A 16 -5.77 -4.14 -0.36
CA PHE A 16 -6.70 -4.40 -1.46
C PHE A 16 -8.16 -4.33 -1.02
N ALA A 17 -8.49 -4.90 0.13
CA ALA A 17 -9.83 -4.84 0.70
C ALA A 17 -10.24 -3.37 0.90
N LEU A 18 -9.36 -2.54 1.48
CA LEU A 18 -9.64 -1.12 1.66
C LEU A 18 -9.81 -0.39 0.32
N ALA A 19 -8.90 -0.62 -0.64
CA ALA A 19 -9.00 0.01 -1.96
C ALA A 19 -10.33 -0.30 -2.64
N LYS A 20 -10.78 -1.55 -2.58
CA LYS A 20 -12.05 -1.99 -3.17
C LYS A 20 -13.27 -1.53 -2.39
N MET A 21 -13.19 -1.42 -1.07
CA MET A 21 -14.24 -0.80 -0.26
C MET A 21 -14.40 0.68 -0.59
N VAL A 22 -13.30 1.42 -0.80
CA VAL A 22 -13.36 2.84 -1.18
C VAL A 22 -13.93 2.99 -2.59
N GLU A 23 -13.54 2.13 -3.53
CA GLU A 23 -14.10 2.10 -4.88
C GLU A 23 -15.61 1.84 -4.86
N SER A 24 -16.06 0.80 -4.13
CA SER A 24 -17.48 0.45 -4.05
C SER A 24 -18.32 1.47 -3.31
N ALA A 25 -17.82 1.96 -2.16
CA ALA A 25 -18.49 3.00 -1.38
C ALA A 25 -18.58 4.30 -2.18
N GLY A 26 -17.48 4.73 -2.81
CA GLY A 26 -17.46 5.92 -3.66
C GLY A 26 -18.41 5.81 -4.83
N ALA A 27 -18.39 4.70 -5.57
CA ALA A 27 -19.30 4.48 -6.70
C ALA A 27 -20.77 4.49 -6.27
N SER A 28 -21.10 3.85 -5.14
CA SER A 28 -22.47 3.82 -4.61
C SER A 28 -22.94 5.18 -4.10
N ALA A 29 -22.05 5.97 -3.50
CA ALA A 29 -22.40 7.27 -2.94
C ALA A 29 -22.57 8.35 -4.00
N THR A 30 -21.81 8.29 -5.09
CA THR A 30 -21.82 9.34 -6.12
C THR A 30 -22.62 8.97 -7.37
N GLY A 31 -22.99 7.69 -7.55
CA GLY A 31 -23.71 7.22 -8.75
C GLY A 31 -22.94 7.46 -10.05
N LEU A 32 -21.62 7.62 -9.98
CA LEU A 32 -20.81 8.02 -11.13
C LEU A 32 -20.56 6.85 -12.06
N ALA A 33 -20.71 7.08 -13.35
CA ALA A 33 -20.46 6.07 -14.37
C ALA A 33 -18.97 5.66 -14.37
N PRO A 34 -18.67 4.36 -14.57
CA PRO A 34 -17.31 3.89 -14.83
C PRO A 34 -16.70 4.65 -16.02
N GLY A 35 -15.48 5.16 -15.86
CA GLY A 35 -14.78 5.94 -16.89
C GLY A 35 -15.01 7.46 -16.85
N SER A 36 -15.92 7.95 -16.00
CA SER A 36 -16.02 9.39 -15.72
C SER A 36 -14.79 9.91 -14.96
N ALA A 37 -14.47 11.20 -15.11
CA ALA A 37 -13.36 11.83 -14.39
C ALA A 37 -13.52 11.73 -12.86
N GLY A 38 -14.76 11.84 -12.36
CA GLY A 38 -15.07 11.69 -10.94
C GLY A 38 -14.85 10.25 -10.43
N TYR A 39 -15.18 9.24 -11.24
CA TYR A 39 -14.85 7.85 -10.92
C TYR A 39 -13.33 7.63 -10.86
N GLY A 40 -12.58 8.28 -11.76
CA GLY A 40 -11.13 8.31 -11.74
C GLY A 40 -10.55 8.82 -10.42
N ALA A 41 -11.11 9.90 -9.86
CA ALA A 41 -10.69 10.43 -8.56
C ALA A 41 -10.94 9.45 -7.40
N ILE A 42 -12.09 8.76 -7.41
CA ILE A 42 -12.43 7.72 -6.42
C ILE A 42 -11.43 6.56 -6.50
N LEU A 43 -11.07 6.12 -7.71
CA LEU A 43 -10.05 5.10 -7.90
C LEU A 43 -8.70 5.54 -7.32
N LEU A 44 -8.25 6.77 -7.62
CA LEU A 44 -6.99 7.30 -7.09
C LEU A 44 -6.98 7.34 -5.56
N LEU A 45 -8.09 7.75 -4.95
CA LEU A 45 -8.26 7.74 -3.49
C LEU A 45 -8.21 6.31 -2.93
N GLY A 46 -8.89 5.37 -3.57
CA GLY A 46 -8.86 3.95 -3.18
C GLY A 46 -7.45 3.36 -3.24
N TRP A 47 -6.71 3.61 -4.31
CA TRP A 47 -5.33 3.15 -4.47
C TRP A 47 -4.37 3.80 -3.48
N PHE A 48 -4.52 5.11 -3.22
CA PHE A 48 -3.76 5.82 -2.20
C PHE A 48 -3.98 5.20 -0.82
N LEU A 49 -5.25 5.06 -0.41
CA LEU A 49 -5.62 4.52 0.90
C LEU A 49 -5.20 3.05 1.04
N GLY A 50 -5.39 2.25 0.00
CA GLY A 50 -4.96 0.86 -0.04
C GLY A 50 -3.45 0.70 0.11
N ALA A 51 -2.67 1.51 -0.63
CA ALA A 51 -1.20 1.49 -0.54
C ALA A 51 -0.71 2.00 0.82
N PHE A 52 -1.36 3.03 1.37
CA PHE A 52 -1.08 3.55 2.70
C PHE A 52 -1.34 2.50 3.78
N LEU A 53 -2.51 1.85 3.78
CA LEU A 53 -2.85 0.83 4.77
C LEU A 53 -1.92 -0.38 4.64
N ALA A 54 -1.66 -0.86 3.42
CA ALA A 54 -0.74 -1.97 3.20
C ALA A 54 0.66 -1.65 3.74
N ALA A 55 1.21 -0.49 3.39
CA ALA A 55 2.51 -0.06 3.89
C ALA A 55 2.52 0.11 5.41
N LEU A 56 1.47 0.70 5.99
CA LEU A 56 1.34 0.89 7.43
C LEU A 56 1.37 -0.46 8.16
N VAL A 57 0.53 -1.39 7.72
CA VAL A 57 0.39 -2.72 8.32
C VAL A 57 1.71 -3.51 8.18
N ALA A 58 2.30 -3.54 6.98
CA ALA A 58 3.56 -4.24 6.72
C ALA A 58 4.70 -3.69 7.59
N VAL A 59 4.77 -2.38 7.77
CA VAL A 59 5.79 -1.72 8.58
C VAL A 59 5.57 -1.98 10.07
N LEU A 60 4.33 -1.95 10.56
CA LEU A 60 4.02 -2.23 11.96
C LEU A 60 4.36 -3.68 12.33
N PHE A 61 3.94 -4.65 11.53
CA PHE A 61 4.30 -6.06 11.73
C PHE A 61 5.79 -6.33 11.50
N GLY A 62 6.40 -5.56 10.59
CA GLY A 62 7.81 -5.62 10.23
C GLY A 62 8.77 -4.92 11.18
N ARG A 63 8.32 -4.48 12.36
CA ARG A 63 9.12 -3.71 13.34
C ARG A 63 9.77 -2.45 12.74
N LYS A 64 8.99 -1.66 12.01
CA LYS A 64 9.43 -0.41 11.40
C LYS A 64 10.52 -0.56 10.32
N TRP A 65 10.57 -1.72 9.64
CA TRP A 65 11.48 -1.94 8.53
C TRP A 65 10.88 -1.37 7.23
N ALA A 66 11.44 -0.25 6.75
CA ALA A 66 10.91 0.49 5.60
C ALA A 66 10.77 -0.32 4.30
N PRO A 67 11.68 -1.26 3.96
CA PRO A 67 11.56 -2.09 2.76
C PRO A 67 10.28 -2.93 2.70
N LEU A 68 9.73 -3.38 3.85
CA LEU A 68 8.46 -4.12 3.85
C LEU A 68 7.28 -3.22 3.47
N GLY A 69 7.29 -1.98 3.95
CA GLY A 69 6.32 -0.96 3.54
C GLY A 69 6.38 -0.70 2.04
N ALA A 70 7.59 -0.49 1.52
CA ALA A 70 7.81 -0.28 0.09
C ALA A 70 7.33 -1.47 -0.76
N LEU A 71 7.64 -2.71 -0.35
CA LEU A 71 7.19 -3.92 -1.04
C LEU A 71 5.66 -4.04 -1.07
N SER A 72 4.99 -3.81 0.05
CA SER A 72 3.54 -3.87 0.11
C SER A 72 2.87 -2.75 -0.72
N ALA A 73 3.42 -1.53 -0.73
CA ALA A 73 2.94 -0.44 -1.58
C ALA A 73 3.13 -0.77 -3.07
N ALA A 74 4.28 -1.37 -3.44
CA ALA A 74 4.53 -1.83 -4.80
C ALA A 74 3.56 -2.95 -5.23
N ALA A 75 3.18 -3.85 -4.32
CA ALA A 75 2.17 -4.86 -4.60
C ALA A 75 0.77 -4.27 -4.86
N ILE A 76 0.39 -3.23 -4.10
CA ILE A 76 -0.86 -2.50 -4.37
C ILE A 76 -0.79 -1.77 -5.71
N PHE A 77 0.35 -1.15 -6.05
CA PHE A 77 0.56 -0.54 -7.37
C PHE A 77 0.44 -1.55 -8.50
N LEU A 78 0.99 -2.75 -8.36
CA LEU A 78 0.84 -3.81 -9.35
C LEU A 78 -0.64 -4.17 -9.57
N GLY A 79 -1.43 -4.24 -8.50
CA GLY A 79 -2.88 -4.44 -8.61
C GLY A 79 -3.62 -3.28 -9.29
N ALA A 80 -3.17 -2.05 -9.05
CA ALA A 80 -3.69 -0.87 -9.75
C ALA A 80 -3.39 -0.93 -11.25
N VAL A 81 -2.17 -1.34 -11.63
CA VAL A 81 -1.77 -1.54 -13.03
C VAL A 81 -2.60 -2.63 -13.70
N ILE A 82 -2.80 -3.78 -13.03
CA ILE A 82 -3.66 -4.86 -13.55
C ILE A 82 -5.08 -4.33 -13.80
N THR A 83 -5.62 -3.52 -12.89
CA THR A 83 -6.94 -2.90 -13.05
C THR A 83 -6.97 -1.94 -14.24
N LEU A 84 -5.94 -1.11 -14.41
CA LEU A 84 -5.83 -0.18 -15.55
C LEU A 84 -5.72 -0.88 -16.91
N PHE A 85 -5.09 -2.07 -16.96
CA PHE A 85 -5.06 -2.88 -18.17
C PHE A 85 -6.37 -3.61 -18.43
N SER A 86 -7.12 -3.97 -17.38
CA SER A 86 -8.35 -4.76 -17.50
C SER A 86 -9.56 -3.92 -17.90
N TYR A 87 -9.53 -2.60 -17.64
CA TYR A 87 -10.63 -1.70 -17.92
C TYR A 87 -10.18 -0.56 -18.85
N PRO A 88 -11.00 -0.14 -19.83
CA PRO A 88 -10.69 0.98 -20.72
C PRO A 88 -10.82 2.32 -19.97
N LEU A 89 -9.89 2.58 -19.07
CA LEU A 89 -9.80 3.77 -18.26
C LEU A 89 -8.94 4.85 -18.96
N SER A 90 -9.17 6.12 -18.59
CA SER A 90 -8.42 7.24 -19.16
C SER A 90 -6.92 7.06 -18.94
N TRP A 91 -6.12 7.33 -19.97
CA TRP A 91 -4.65 7.35 -19.91
C TRP A 91 -4.11 8.25 -18.79
N LEU A 92 -4.82 9.33 -18.45
CA LEU A 92 -4.42 10.24 -17.37
C LEU A 92 -4.42 9.59 -15.98
N LEU A 93 -5.12 8.46 -15.79
CA LEU A 93 -5.11 7.74 -14.53
C LEU A 93 -3.79 7.00 -14.26
N TRP A 94 -2.98 6.75 -15.29
CA TRP A 94 -1.69 6.08 -15.14
C TRP A 94 -0.67 6.84 -14.30
N PRO A 95 -0.34 8.11 -14.61
CA PRO A 95 0.53 8.88 -13.73
C PRO A 95 -0.12 9.12 -12.36
N GLY A 96 -1.44 9.29 -12.33
CA GLY A 96 -2.20 9.45 -11.09
C GLY A 96 -2.06 8.27 -10.15
N THR A 97 -2.20 7.03 -10.63
CA THR A 97 -2.10 5.83 -9.79
C THR A 97 -0.67 5.62 -9.30
N ALA A 98 0.33 5.88 -10.14
CA ALA A 98 1.73 5.83 -9.73
C ALA A 98 2.04 6.83 -8.60
N VAL A 99 1.55 8.07 -8.71
CA VAL A 99 1.73 9.08 -7.68
C VAL A 99 0.93 8.72 -6.42
N ALA A 100 -0.32 8.27 -6.55
CA ALA A 100 -1.18 7.92 -5.43
C ALA A 100 -0.59 6.77 -4.61
N THR A 101 -0.14 5.69 -5.25
CA THR A 101 0.45 4.54 -4.53
C THR A 101 1.80 4.87 -3.91
N ALA A 102 2.63 5.65 -4.61
CA ALA A 102 3.91 6.12 -4.08
C ALA A 102 3.71 7.02 -2.86
N LEU A 103 2.78 7.98 -2.92
CA LEU A 103 2.46 8.86 -1.80
C LEU A 103 1.84 8.10 -0.63
N GLY A 104 0.96 7.13 -0.89
CA GLY A 104 0.39 6.27 0.14
C GLY A 104 1.47 5.47 0.86
N GLY A 105 2.34 4.78 0.11
CA GLY A 105 3.45 4.03 0.65
C GLY A 105 4.45 4.90 1.43
N TYR A 106 4.87 6.03 0.85
CA TYR A 106 5.79 6.97 1.48
C TYR A 106 5.19 7.60 2.75
N GLY A 107 3.92 7.97 2.72
CA GLY A 107 3.19 8.54 3.85
C GLY A 107 3.20 7.59 5.05
N ALA A 108 2.95 6.30 4.83
CA ALA A 108 2.98 5.29 5.88
C ALA A 108 4.39 5.08 6.48
N VAL A 109 5.42 5.05 5.64
CA VAL A 109 6.83 4.93 6.08
C VAL A 109 7.26 6.14 6.89
N LYS A 110 6.88 7.35 6.44
CA LYS A 110 7.20 8.60 7.15
C LYS A 110 6.46 8.71 8.48
N LEU A 111 5.17 8.35 8.52
CA LEU A 111 4.34 8.40 9.72
C LEU A 111 4.81 7.42 10.81
N THR A 112 5.31 6.26 10.41
CA THR A 112 5.82 5.25 11.35
C THR A 112 7.26 5.47 11.80
N GLY A 113 7.98 6.39 11.16
CA GLY A 113 9.41 6.63 11.38
C GLY A 113 10.27 5.42 11.02
N ALA A 114 9.86 4.66 10.00
CA ALA A 114 10.52 3.43 9.61
C ALA A 114 11.91 3.67 9.02
N LYS A 115 12.86 2.79 9.36
CA LYS A 115 14.26 2.91 8.95
C LYS A 115 14.58 1.89 7.85
N ALA A 116 15.48 2.27 6.94
CA ALA A 116 15.98 1.40 5.88
C ALA A 116 16.90 0.29 6.41
N GLN A 117 17.57 0.54 7.53
CA GLN A 117 18.39 -0.45 8.22
C GLN A 117 17.51 -1.58 8.75
N HIS A 118 17.89 -2.83 8.47
CA HIS A 118 17.19 -4.00 8.99
C HIS A 118 17.16 -3.90 10.51
N PRO A 119 15.99 -4.09 11.16
CA PRO A 119 15.91 -4.08 12.62
C PRO A 119 16.93 -5.09 13.13
N ALA A 120 17.92 -4.60 13.87
CA ALA A 120 18.95 -5.45 14.45
C ALA A 120 18.21 -6.55 15.21
N MET A 121 18.44 -7.81 14.83
CA MET A 121 18.06 -8.91 15.71
C MET A 121 18.88 -8.67 16.95
N ARG A 122 18.24 -8.17 18.02
CA ARG A 122 18.87 -7.99 19.32
C ARG A 122 19.41 -9.37 19.66
N ARG A 123 20.71 -9.57 19.46
CA ARG A 123 21.41 -10.83 19.72
C ARG A 123 21.15 -11.08 21.19
N LYS A 124 20.41 -12.14 21.50
CA LYS A 124 19.99 -12.43 22.87
C LYS A 124 21.12 -13.10 23.64
N ASP A 125 22.35 -12.68 23.38
CA ASP A 125 23.55 -13.32 23.90
C ASP A 125 24.42 -12.17 24.41
N GLY A 126 24.25 -11.81 25.68
CA GLY A 126 25.17 -10.94 26.43
C GLY A 126 26.49 -11.66 26.69
N LEU A 127 27.12 -12.19 25.64
CA LEU A 127 28.33 -13.01 25.71
C LEU A 127 29.59 -12.22 25.33
N PHE A 128 29.49 -10.89 25.23
CA PHE A 128 30.64 -10.00 25.00
C PHE A 128 30.41 -8.68 25.72
N ASP A 129 30.27 -8.74 27.04
CA ASP A 129 30.60 -7.63 27.95
C ASP A 129 31.79 -8.13 28.79
N GLY A 130 32.95 -7.45 28.70
CA GLY A 130 34.15 -7.72 29.51
C GLY A 130 35.41 -7.97 28.71
#